data_AF-A0A7X0DRN8-F1
#
_entry.id   AF-A0A7X0DRN8-F1
#
_cell.length_a   1.000
_cell.length_b   1.000
_cell.length_c   1.000
_cell.angle_alpha   90.00
_cell.angle_beta   90.00
_cell.angle_gamma   90.00
#
_symmetry.space_group_name_H-M   'P 1'
#
loop_
_entity.id
_entity.type
_entity.pdbx_description
1 polymer ?
#
loop_
_entity_poly.entity_id
_entity_poly.type
_entity_poly.pdbx_seq_one_letter_code
_entity_poly.pdbx_strand_id
1 'polypeptide(L)'
;MQAQMQLACTALEHCNLFFLIDAAPVNCRIKRNEALISKVLEFVEKCEMEVFNLRNDIFSNYRDEYLMTHNFNKDTFIKLVEDLVEKSNQYNLELSLIGQANL
;
A
#
# COMPACT_ATOMS: atom_id res chain seq x y z
N MET A 1 -8.79 6.17 7.23
CA MET A 1 -8.58 5.19 6.15
C MET A 1 -8.59 3.75 6.68
N GLN A 2 -7.67 3.41 7.60
CA GLN A 2 -7.54 2.06 8.18
C GLN A 2 -8.87 1.44 8.68
N ALA A 3 -9.63 2.18 9.50
CA ALA A 3 -10.93 1.74 10.01
C ALA A 3 -11.95 1.42 8.91
N GLN A 4 -11.95 2.19 7.81
CA GLN A 4 -12.88 1.96 6.69
C GLN A 4 -12.49 0.73 5.88
N MET A 5 -11.18 0.49 5.69
CA MET A 5 -10.70 -0.74 5.06
C MET A 5 -11.09 -1.98 5.88
N GLN A 6 -10.93 -1.93 7.20
CA GLN A 6 -11.36 -3.03 8.08
C GLN A 6 -12.86 -3.31 7.93
N LEU A 7 -13.69 -2.27 7.94
CA LEU A 7 -15.13 -2.42 7.72
C LEU A 7 -15.45 -3.01 6.34
N ALA A 8 -14.71 -2.64 5.30
CA ALA A 8 -14.83 -3.22 3.97
C ALA A 8 -14.56 -4.73 3.98
N CYS A 9 -13.46 -5.18 4.59
CA CYS A 9 -13.05 -6.58 4.65
C CYS A 9 -13.95 -7.46 5.54
N THR A 10 -14.53 -6.91 6.61
CA THR A 10 -15.35 -7.67 7.56
C THR A 10 -16.86 -7.54 7.31
N ALA A 11 -17.26 -6.75 6.32
CA ALA A 11 -18.67 -6.40 6.04
C ALA A 11 -19.43 -5.81 7.25
N LEU A 12 -18.73 -5.28 8.25
CA LEU A 12 -19.35 -4.67 9.41
C LEU A 12 -19.80 -3.24 9.09
N GLU A 13 -20.89 -2.80 9.72
CA GLU A 13 -21.43 -1.45 9.52
C GLU A 13 -20.72 -0.39 10.39
N HIS A 14 -20.13 -0.81 11.51
CA HIS A 14 -19.48 0.09 12.46
C HIS A 14 -18.23 -0.55 13.07
N CYS A 15 -17.23 0.26 13.41
CA CYS A 15 -16.12 -0.14 14.26
C CYS A 15 -15.95 0.85 15.43
N ASN A 16 -15.37 0.39 16.52
CA ASN A 16 -15.02 1.22 17.66
C ASN A 16 -13.51 1.40 17.69
N LEU A 17 -13.06 2.65 17.74
CA LEU A 17 -11.67 2.99 18.01
C LEU A 17 -11.56 3.43 19.47
N PHE A 18 -10.77 2.70 20.22
CA PHE A 18 -10.45 3.04 21.60
C PHE A 18 -9.10 3.73 21.67
N PHE A 19 -9.08 4.90 22.28
CA PHE A 19 -7.87 5.66 22.56
C PHE A 19 -7.69 5.78 24.07
N LEU A 20 -6.45 5.80 24.52
CA LEU A 20 -6.11 6.30 25.85
C LEU A 20 -5.56 7.71 25.66
N ILE A 21 -6.28 8.70 26.18
CA ILE A 21 -5.82 10.08 26.26
C ILE A 21 -5.55 10.33 27.73
N ASP A 22 -4.28 10.46 28.09
CA ASP A 22 -3.77 10.35 29.46
C ASP A 22 -4.23 9.02 30.11
N ALA A 23 -4.87 9.09 31.27
CA ALA A 23 -5.43 7.94 31.98
C ALA A 23 -6.91 7.66 31.63
N ALA A 24 -7.52 8.42 30.71
CA ALA A 24 -8.93 8.30 30.38
C ALA A 24 -9.14 7.52 29.07
N PRO A 25 -10.03 6.49 29.07
CA PRO A 25 -10.41 5.81 27.84
C PRO A 25 -11.42 6.64 27.05
N VAL A 26 -11.16 6.82 25.76
CA VAL A 26 -12.05 7.46 24.80
C VAL A 26 -12.47 6.43 23.75
N ASN A 27 -13.77 6.32 23.50
CA ASN A 27 -14.31 5.46 22.44
C ASN A 27 -14.93 6.30 21.33
N CYS A 28 -14.46 6.10 20.10
CA CYS A 28 -15.03 6.67 18.89
C CYS A 28 -15.68 5.59 18.04
N ARG A 29 -17.00 5.65 17.89
CA ARG A 29 -17.73 4.78 16.96
C ARG A 29 -17.67 5.37 15.55
N ILE A 30 -17.02 4.66 14.63
CA ILE A 30 -16.96 5.02 13.22
C ILE A 30 -17.98 4.20 12.44
N LYS A 31 -18.80 4.89 11.65
CA LYS A 31 -19.72 4.27 10.69
C LYS A 31 -19.01 3.99 9.36
N ARG A 32 -19.39 2.89 8.73
CA ARG A 32 -18.98 2.53 7.37
C ARG A 32 -19.36 3.64 6.40
N ASN A 33 -18.41 4.01 5.55
CA ASN A 33 -18.57 5.02 4.51
C ASN A 33 -18.19 4.41 3.16
N GLU A 34 -19.19 3.99 2.39
CA GLU A 34 -18.98 3.33 1.09
C GLU A 34 -18.23 4.21 0.10
N ALA A 35 -18.47 5.52 0.09
CA ALA A 35 -17.78 6.44 -0.83
C ALA A 35 -16.28 6.51 -0.51
N LEU A 36 -15.93 6.51 0.77
CA LEU A 36 -14.53 6.47 1.19
C LEU A 36 -13.91 5.09 0.94
N ILE A 37 -14.65 4.01 1.19
CA ILE A 37 -14.21 2.64 0.89
C ILE A 37 -13.92 2.48 -0.60
N SER A 38 -14.81 2.92 -1.49
CA SER A 38 -14.63 2.86 -2.94
C SER A 38 -13.34 3.54 -3.37
N LYS A 39 -13.08 4.76 -2.90
CA LYS A 39 -11.84 5.50 -3.21
C LYS A 39 -10.58 4.77 -2.74
N VAL A 40 -10.64 4.13 -1.59
CA VAL A 40 -9.51 3.36 -1.06
C VAL A 40 -9.31 2.07 -1.85
N LEU A 41 -10.38 1.38 -2.25
CA LEU A 41 -10.30 0.17 -3.07
C LEU A 41 -9.77 0.48 -4.48
N GLU A 42 -10.22 1.56 -5.12
CA GLU A 42 -9.68 2.03 -6.40
C GLU A 42 -8.17 2.32 -6.32
N PHE A 43 -7.72 2.85 -5.18
CA PHE A 43 -6.29 3.06 -4.93
C PHE A 43 -5.54 1.73 -4.80
N VAL A 44 -6.07 0.78 -4.01
CA VAL A 44 -5.47 -0.55 -3.82
C VAL A 44 -5.38 -1.30 -5.16
N GLU A 45 -6.43 -1.25 -5.98
CA GLU A 45 -6.45 -1.90 -7.30
C GLU A 45 -5.34 -1.36 -8.21
N LYS A 46 -5.09 -0.05 -8.19
CA LYS A 46 -3.97 0.55 -8.94
C LYS A 46 -2.61 0.06 -8.44
N CYS A 47 -2.43 -0.05 -7.13
CA CYS A 47 -1.21 -0.61 -6.55
C CYS A 47 -1.03 -2.08 -6.96
N GLU A 48 -2.09 -2.88 -6.92
CA GLU A 48 -2.04 -4.29 -7.34
C GLU A 48 -1.67 -4.44 -8.82
N MET A 49 -2.24 -3.62 -9.69
CA MET A 49 -1.88 -3.59 -11.12
C MET A 49 -0.42 -3.21 -11.33
N GLU A 50 0.11 -2.23 -10.59
CA GLU A 50 1.51 -1.82 -10.73
C GLU A 50 2.48 -2.89 -10.24
N VAL A 51 2.20 -3.52 -9.09
CA VAL A 51 2.97 -4.67 -8.61
C VAL A 51 2.95 -5.82 -9.63
N PHE A 52 1.80 -6.07 -10.24
CA PHE A 52 1.66 -7.09 -11.28
C PHE A 52 2.48 -6.76 -12.53
N ASN A 53 2.48 -5.49 -12.96
CA ASN A 53 3.29 -5.04 -14.10
C ASN A 53 4.78 -5.11 -13.80
N LEU A 54 5.22 -4.67 -12.61
CA LEU A 54 6.59 -4.80 -12.13
C LEU A 54 7.07 -6.24 -12.17
N ARG A 55 6.25 -7.17 -11.67
CA ARG A 55 6.52 -8.60 -11.75
C ARG A 55 6.74 -9.06 -13.19
N ASN A 56 5.84 -8.69 -14.11
CA ASN A 56 5.95 -9.07 -15.51
C ASN A 56 7.20 -8.48 -16.18
N ASP A 57 7.54 -7.24 -15.86
CA ASP A 57 8.75 -6.57 -16.35
C ASP A 57 10.01 -7.27 -15.84
N ILE A 58 10.04 -7.71 -14.59
CA ILE A 58 11.17 -8.49 -14.07
C ILE A 58 11.33 -9.81 -14.85
N PHE A 59 10.24 -10.52 -15.12
CA PHE A 59 10.30 -11.79 -15.85
C PHE A 59 10.57 -11.63 -17.36
N SER A 60 10.33 -10.44 -17.92
CA SER A 60 10.45 -10.18 -19.35
C SER A 60 11.73 -9.41 -19.69
N ASN A 61 11.89 -8.23 -19.11
CA ASN A 61 12.93 -7.26 -19.45
C ASN A 61 14.19 -7.39 -18.59
N TYR A 62 14.05 -7.84 -17.33
CA TYR A 62 15.17 -8.03 -16.40
C TYR A 62 15.42 -9.51 -16.10
N ARG A 63 15.06 -10.39 -17.05
CA ARG A 63 15.08 -11.85 -16.84
C ARG A 63 16.48 -12.36 -16.55
N ASP A 64 17.50 -11.83 -17.23
CA ASP A 64 18.88 -12.26 -17.07
C ASP A 64 19.43 -11.79 -15.72
N GLU A 65 19.19 -10.54 -15.32
CA GLU A 65 19.49 -10.02 -13.99
C GLU A 65 18.76 -10.79 -12.90
N TYR A 66 17.48 -11.11 -13.11
CA TYR A 66 16.68 -11.94 -12.20
C TYR A 66 17.29 -13.32 -12.01
N LEU A 67 17.66 -14.01 -13.09
CA LEU A 67 18.25 -15.36 -13.06
C LEU A 67 19.64 -15.36 -12.42
N MET A 68 20.45 -14.32 -12.66
CA MET A 68 21.78 -14.16 -12.05
C MET A 68 21.70 -13.87 -10.56
N THR A 69 20.77 -13.01 -10.13
CA THR A 69 20.61 -12.62 -8.73
C THR A 69 19.93 -13.69 -7.88
N HIS A 70 18.94 -14.41 -8.42
CA HIS A 70 18.29 -15.53 -7.73
C HIS A 70 19.25 -16.68 -7.42
N ASN A 71 20.27 -16.92 -8.25
CA ASN A 71 21.20 -18.03 -8.06
C ASN A 71 22.41 -17.69 -7.16
N PHE A 72 22.76 -16.41 -6.95
CA PHE A 72 24.03 -16.06 -6.31
C PHE A 72 24.01 -14.87 -5.33
N ASN A 73 23.02 -13.96 -5.37
CA ASN A 73 23.04 -12.77 -4.49
C ASN A 73 21.66 -12.13 -4.25
N LYS A 74 21.08 -12.43 -3.08
CA LYS A 74 19.79 -11.88 -2.62
C LYS A 74 19.78 -10.36 -2.51
N ASP A 75 20.88 -9.72 -2.11
CA ASP A 75 20.94 -8.27 -1.92
C ASP A 75 20.86 -7.53 -3.25
N THR A 76 21.38 -8.12 -4.32
CA THR A 76 21.29 -7.54 -5.66
C THR A 76 19.87 -7.63 -6.21
N PHE A 77 19.15 -8.72 -5.91
CA PHE A 77 17.73 -8.84 -6.27
C PHE A 77 16.88 -7.83 -5.48
N ILE A 78 17.12 -7.66 -4.18
CA ILE A 78 16.43 -6.66 -3.35
C ILE A 78 16.60 -5.26 -3.93
N LYS A 79 17.84 -4.87 -4.26
CA LYS A 79 18.12 -3.56 -4.88
C LYS A 79 17.41 -3.36 -6.22
N LEU A 80 17.37 -4.39 -7.08
CA LEU A 80 16.65 -4.31 -8.35
C LEU A 80 15.16 -4.03 -8.11
N VAL A 81 14.54 -4.70 -7.14
CA VAL A 81 13.13 -4.47 -6.80
C VAL A 81 12.93 -3.06 -6.21
N GLU A 82 13.80 -2.61 -5.31
CA GLU A 82 13.77 -1.26 -4.75
C GLU A 82 13.85 -0.18 -5.85
N ASP A 83 14.84 -0.27 -6.74
CA ASP A 83 15.03 0.67 -7.85
C ASP A 83 13.81 0.75 -8.78
N LEU A 84 13.14 -0.39 -9.01
CA LEU A 84 11.95 -0.45 -9.85
C LEU A 84 10.71 0.13 -9.14
N VAL A 85 10.59 -0.10 -7.83
CA VAL A 85 9.51 0.47 -6.99
C VAL A 85 9.66 1.98 -6.87
N GLU A 86 10.87 2.50 -6.66
CA GLU A 86 11.16 3.94 -6.58
C GLU A 86 10.81 4.68 -7.88
N LYS A 87 10.96 4.02 -9.04
CA LYS A 87 10.56 4.56 -10.35
C LYS A 87 9.06 4.42 -10.62
N SER A 88 8.33 3.68 -9.79
CA SER A 88 6.91 3.43 -10.00
C SER A 88 6.09 4.71 -9.78
N ASN A 89 5.05 4.89 -10.59
CA ASN A 89 4.28 6.12 -10.60
C ASN A 89 3.47 6.27 -9.30
N GLN A 90 2.98 5.16 -8.73
CA GLN A 90 2.18 5.22 -7.52
C GLN A 90 3.03 5.51 -6.28
N TYR A 91 4.25 4.97 -6.20
CA TYR A 91 5.18 5.30 -5.12
C TYR A 91 5.48 6.81 -5.07
N ASN A 92 5.74 7.40 -6.23
CA ASN A 92 5.97 8.84 -6.35
C ASN A 92 4.69 9.67 -6.06
N LEU A 93 3.51 9.17 -6.44
CA LEU A 93 2.24 9.81 -6.11
C LEU A 93 2.00 9.83 -4.59
N GLU A 94 2.24 8.72 -3.88
CA GLU A 94 2.13 8.68 -2.42
C GLU A 94 3.10 9.64 -1.73
N LEU A 95 4.36 9.68 -2.14
CA LEU A 95 5.36 10.64 -1.64
C LEU A 95 4.91 12.10 -1.80
N SER A 96 4.30 12.44 -2.94
CA SER A 96 3.78 13.78 -3.18
C SER A 96 2.60 14.14 -2.27
N LEU A 97 1.71 13.17 -2.01
CA LEU A 97 0.54 13.35 -1.13
C LEU A 97 0.94 13.46 0.34
N ILE A 98 1.94 12.69 0.77
CA ILE A 98 2.50 12.78 2.13
C ILE A 98 3.23 14.11 2.33
N GLY A 99 3.98 14.59 1.33
CA GLY A 99 4.64 15.89 1.36
C GLY A 99 3.67 17.07 1.48
N GLN A 100 2.48 16.96 0.90
CA GLN A 100 1.41 17.97 1.00
C GLN A 100 0.65 17.94 2.33
N ALA A 101 0.66 16.81 3.06
CA ALA A 101 -0.01 16.68 4.35
C ALA A 101 0.80 17.24 5.54
N ASN A 102 2.07 17.61 5.32
CA ASN A 102 3.00 18.16 6.32
C ASN A 102 3.19 19.69 6.21
N LEU A 103 2.33 20.39 5.47
CA LEU A 103 2.25 21.86 5.34
C LEU A 103 0.86 22.34 5.74
#